data_AF-A0A1G8F4V4-F1
#
_entry.id   AF-A0A1G8F4V4-F1
#
_cell.length_a   1.000
_cell.length_b   1.000
_cell.length_c   1.000
_cell.angle_alpha   90.00
_cell.angle_beta   90.00
_cell.angle_gamma   90.00
#
_symmetry.space_group_name_H-M   'P 1'
#
loop_
_entity.id
_entity.type
_entity.pdbx_description
1 polymer ?
#
loop_
_entity_poly.entity_id
_entity_poly.type
_entity_poly.pdbx_seq_one_letter_code
_entity_poly.pdbx_strand_id
1 'polypeptide(L)' 'MATAKKEEKKLYRLKNPKTQYAEGSFSLVGDQEKELPPNPSKELLARIRSGFIVEVK' A
#
# COMPACT_ATOMS: atom_id res chain seq x y z
N MET A 1 26.54 -13.21 -11.42
CA MET A 1 25.16 -13.17 -11.97
C MET A 1 24.20 -13.49 -10.84
N ALA A 2 23.44 -12.51 -10.36
CA ALA A 2 22.23 -12.76 -9.58
C ALA A 2 21.22 -11.73 -10.07
N THR A 3 20.26 -12.22 -10.84
CA THR A 3 19.11 -11.49 -11.35
C THR A 3 18.37 -10.86 -10.18
N ALA A 4 18.49 -9.54 -10.02
CA ALA A 4 17.54 -8.78 -9.22
C ALA A 4 16.17 -9.03 -9.83
N LYS A 5 15.39 -9.89 -9.17
CA LYS A 5 14.00 -10.16 -9.52
C LYS A 5 13.36 -8.79 -9.78
N LYS A 6 12.68 -8.63 -10.91
CA LYS A 6 11.67 -7.58 -11.05
C LYS A 6 10.71 -7.77 -9.89
N GLU A 7 10.96 -7.09 -8.78
CA GLU A 7 9.95 -6.87 -7.77
C GLU A 7 8.94 -6.00 -8.49
N GLU A 8 7.90 -6.64 -9.03
CA GLU A 8 6.70 -5.94 -9.45
C GLU A 8 6.29 -5.10 -8.24
N LYS A 9 6.57 -3.81 -8.36
CA LYS A 9 6.31 -2.81 -7.34
C LYS A 9 4.81 -2.82 -7.11
N LYS A 10 4.37 -3.62 -6.15
CA LYS A 10 2.97 -3.76 -5.79
C LYS A 10 2.52 -2.41 -5.27
N LEU A 11 1.78 -1.71 -6.10
CA LEU A 11 1.16 -0.45 -5.75
C LEU A 11 -0.09 -0.77 -4.94
N TYR A 12 -0.37 0.06 -3.95
CA TYR A 12 -1.53 -0.08 -3.09
C TYR A 12 -2.28 1.24 -3.08
N ARG A 13 -3.61 1.14 -3.12
CA ARG A 13 -4.52 2.28 -3.08
C ARG A 13 -5.63 2.04 -2.07
N LEU A 14 -6.34 3.10 -1.71
CA LEU A 14 -7.55 2.94 -0.92
C LEU A 14 -8.64 2.28 -1.75
N LYS A 15 -9.37 1.33 -1.13
CA LYS A 15 -10.55 0.74 -1.75
C LYS A 15 -11.62 1.81 -2.04
N ASN A 16 -11.71 2.81 -1.18
CA ASN A 16 -12.66 3.90 -1.32
C ASN A 16 -11.91 5.25 -1.42
N PRO A 17 -11.96 5.94 -2.57
CA PRO A 17 -11.29 7.22 -2.75
C PRO A 17 -11.92 8.35 -1.92
N LYS A 18 -13.08 8.13 -1.30
CA LYS A 18 -13.64 9.07 -0.31
C LYS A 18 -13.00 8.94 1.07
N THR A 19 -12.15 7.94 1.26
CA THR A 19 -11.45 7.72 2.52
C THR A 19 -10.01 8.25 2.45
N GLN A 20 -9.41 8.40 3.62
CA GLN A 20 -8.03 8.83 3.76
C GLN A 20 -7.36 7.89 4.75
N TYR A 21 -6.11 7.55 4.48
CA TYR A 21 -5.26 6.78 5.37
C TYR A 21 -3.94 7.52 5.54
N ALA A 22 -3.53 7.70 6.79
CA ALA A 22 -2.22 8.23 7.11
C ALA A 22 -1.73 7.50 8.36
N GLU A 23 -0.52 6.96 8.28
CA GLU A 23 0.12 6.24 9.36
C GLU A 23 1.64 6.48 9.28
N GLY A 24 2.17 7.21 10.25
CA GLY A 24 3.58 7.62 10.27
C GLY A 24 3.97 8.35 8.97
N SER A 25 4.94 7.79 8.25
CA SER A 25 5.45 8.34 6.98
C SER A 25 4.68 7.86 5.74
N PHE A 26 3.68 6.99 5.90
CA PHE A 26 2.88 6.45 4.79
C PHE A 26 1.47 7.04 4.81
N SER A 27 1.04 7.58 3.68
CA SER A 27 -0.32 8.11 3.54
C SER A 27 -0.87 7.89 2.14
N LEU A 28 -2.14 7.53 2.08
CA LEU A 28 -2.95 7.38 0.88
C LEU A 28 -4.18 8.26 1.04
N VAL A 29 -4.44 9.13 0.07
CA VAL A 29 -5.61 10.01 0.07
C VAL A 29 -6.25 9.95 -1.31
N GLY A 30 -7.58 9.81 -1.37
CA GLY A 30 -8.23 9.76 -2.67
C GLY A 30 -7.90 8.47 -3.41
N ASP A 31 -7.62 8.61 -4.70
CA ASP A 31 -7.20 7.51 -5.59
C ASP A 31 -5.66 7.41 -5.69
N GLN A 32 -4.94 7.86 -4.65
CA GLN A 32 -3.48 7.71 -4.65
C GLN A 32 -3.07 6.24 -4.63
N GLU A 33 -2.04 5.94 -5.41
CA GLU A 33 -1.40 4.64 -5.48
C GLU A 33 0.04 4.78 -5.01
N LYS A 34 0.41 4.05 -3.96
CA LYS A 34 1.78 4.04 -3.45
C LYS A 34 2.23 2.63 -3.13
N GLU A 35 3.53 2.39 -3.29
CA GLU A 35 4.17 1.17 -2.84
C GLU A 35 4.17 1.12 -1.32
N LEU A 36 4.02 -0.07 -0.73
CA LEU A 36 4.20 -0.21 0.71
C LEU A 36 5.64 0.11 1.08
N PRO A 37 5.85 0.79 2.23
CA PRO A 37 7.19 0.94 2.76
C PRO A 37 7.78 -0.45 3.06
N PRO A 38 9.11 -0.60 3.04
CA PRO A 38 9.78 -1.89 3.25
C PRO A 38 9.48 -2.53 4.61
N ASN A 39 9.08 -1.71 5.60
CA ASN A 39 8.61 -2.19 6.90
C ASN A 39 7.22 -1.60 7.19
N PRO A 40 6.14 -2.20 6.65
CA PRO A 40 4.80 -1.73 6.88
C PRO A 40 4.40 -2.06 8.32
N SER A 41 3.78 -1.10 9.00
CA SER A 41 3.30 -1.32 10.37
C SER A 41 2.19 -2.36 10.41
N LYS A 42 1.98 -2.93 11.60
CA LYS A 42 0.91 -3.90 11.84
C LYS A 42 -0.47 -3.35 11.47
N GLU A 43 -0.69 -2.04 11.65
CA GLU A 43 -1.95 -1.38 11.34
C GLU A 43 -2.18 -1.27 9.83
N LEU A 44 -1.20 -0.79 9.06
CA LEU A 44 -1.20 -0.81 7.59
C LEU A 44 -1.48 -2.23 7.04
N LEU A 45 -0.79 -3.25 7.55
CA LEU A 45 -1.04 -4.64 7.18
C LEU A 45 -2.45 -5.12 7.56
N ALA A 46 -3.00 -4.65 8.69
CA ALA A 46 -4.37 -4.96 9.09
C ALA A 46 -5.39 -4.31 8.13
N ARG A 47 -5.14 -3.07 7.69
CA ARG A 47 -6.00 -2.35 6.74
C ARG A 47 -5.98 -2.97 5.35
N ILE A 48 -4.84 -3.48 4.91
CA ILE A 48 -4.74 -4.24 3.67
C ILE A 48 -5.54 -5.54 3.79
N ARG A 49 -5.33 -6.29 4.89
CA ARG A 49 -6.06 -7.54 5.15
C ARG A 49 -7.56 -7.35 5.33
N SER A 50 -8.01 -6.22 5.88
CA SER A 50 -9.43 -5.88 6.01
C SER A 50 -10.05 -5.43 4.69
N GLY A 51 -9.25 -5.25 3.63
CA GLY A 51 -9.70 -4.73 2.34
C GLY A 51 -10.00 -3.23 2.36
N PHE A 52 -9.43 -2.47 3.30
CA PHE A 52 -9.49 -1.01 3.28
C PHE A 52 -8.49 -0.43 2.28
N ILE A 53 -7.31 -1.06 2.19
CA ILE A 53 -6.27 -0.78 1.17
C ILE A 53 -6.20 -2.02 0.27
N VAL A 54 -6.13 -1.80 -1.04
CA VAL A 54 -6.13 -2.85 -2.06
C VAL A 54 -4.89 -2.74 -2.93
N GLU A 55 -4.33 -3.88 -3.30
CA GLU A 55 -3.24 -3.97 -4.28
C GLU A 55 -3.79 -3.59 -5.66
N VAL A 56 -3.13 -2.65 -6.32
CA VAL A 56 -3.34 -2.29 -7.72
C VAL A 56 -2.54 -3.30 -8.53
N LYS A 57 -3.26 -4.03 -9.38
CA LYS A 57 -2.73 -5.13 -10.18
C LYS A 57 -2.49 -4.68 -11.61
#